data_AF-A0AAW9NMY3-F1
#
_entry.id   AF-A0AAW9NMY3-F1
#
_cell.length_a   1.000
_cell.length_b   1.000
_cell.length_c   1.000
_cell.angle_alpha   90.00
_cell.angle_beta   90.00
_cell.angle_gamma   90.00
#
_symmetry.space_group_name_H-M   'P 1'
#
loop_
_entity.id
_entity.type
_entity.pdbx_description
1 polymer ?
#
loop_
_entity_poly.entity_id
_entity_poly.type
_entity_poly.pdbx_seq_one_letter_code
_entity_poly.pdbx_strand_id
1 'polypeptide(L)'
;MKKVYLKEFEIYKKSYQKSFWWTFIFSIIILIVCFTLSFFMADFFIKQTEAIAESMANDIAEIRGKEISELSDIQTFLVIFWNNIKVGAITVLLGIIPLYRLPSFFMVLQFIVIGVVFGGLSAMGHSVLNAFVFSFLPHAIIELTAFVYSVAIGSFINRNILTKIFFRKKKDSEPIGKLLKQSLRSYIFVVIPLLFIAAFIEAFITSRLSETFL
;
A
#
# COMPACT_ATOMS: atom_id res chain seq x y z
N MET A 1 -7.09 14.19 -22.08
CA MET A 1 -6.81 13.76 -20.70
C MET A 1 -7.77 14.33 -19.65
N LYS A 2 -8.11 15.63 -19.64
CA LYS A 2 -9.02 16.25 -18.64
C LYS A 2 -10.36 15.51 -18.42
N LYS A 3 -11.04 15.08 -19.50
CA LYS A 3 -12.30 14.31 -19.42
C LYS A 3 -12.15 12.94 -18.73
N VAL A 4 -10.96 12.34 -18.75
CA VAL A 4 -10.70 11.05 -18.10
C VAL A 4 -10.68 11.24 -16.58
N TYR A 5 -9.87 12.17 -16.08
CA TYR A 5 -9.74 12.44 -14.65
C TYR A 5 -11.01 12.99 -14.00
N LEU A 6 -11.79 13.82 -14.72
CA LEU A 6 -13.10 14.26 -14.23
C LEU A 6 -14.04 13.06 -14.00
N LYS A 7 -14.05 12.12 -14.94
CA LYS A 7 -14.84 10.89 -14.79
C LYS A 7 -14.31 9.99 -13.66
N GLU A 8 -13.01 9.89 -13.47
CA GLU A 8 -12.43 9.17 -12.31
C GLU A 8 -12.84 9.80 -10.98
N PHE A 9 -12.88 11.13 -10.91
CA PHE A 9 -13.30 11.83 -9.70
C PHE A 9 -14.77 11.57 -9.34
N GLU A 10 -15.65 11.55 -10.34
CA GLU A 10 -17.06 11.18 -10.13
C GLU A 10 -17.22 9.71 -9.70
N ILE A 11 -16.44 8.81 -10.32
CA ILE A 11 -16.38 7.40 -9.90
C ILE A 11 -15.89 7.30 -8.45
N TYR A 12 -14.86 8.05 -8.08
CA TYR A 12 -14.31 8.05 -6.73
C TYR A 12 -15.38 8.46 -5.72
N LYS A 13 -16.04 9.61 -5.92
CA LYS A 13 -17.11 10.10 -5.05
C LYS A 13 -18.22 9.08 -4.88
N LYS A 14 -18.68 8.49 -5.99
CA LYS A 14 -19.82 7.58 -6.00
C LYS A 14 -19.50 6.20 -5.40
N SER A 15 -18.33 5.66 -5.70
CA SER A 15 -18.04 4.23 -5.51
C SER A 15 -16.89 3.94 -4.55
N TYR A 16 -15.90 4.82 -4.44
CA TYR A 16 -14.65 4.53 -3.72
C TYR A 16 -14.50 5.30 -2.41
N GLN A 17 -15.02 6.53 -2.32
CA GLN A 17 -14.77 7.48 -1.23
C GLN A 17 -15.00 6.87 0.17
N LYS A 18 -16.15 6.21 0.38
CA LYS A 18 -16.47 5.60 1.68
C LYS A 18 -15.48 4.50 2.06
N SER A 19 -15.15 3.63 1.11
CA SER A 19 -14.22 2.52 1.35
C SER A 19 -12.79 3.02 1.57
N PHE A 20 -12.41 4.06 0.83
CA PHE A 20 -11.13 4.73 0.92
C PHE A 20 -10.92 5.29 2.34
N TRP A 21 -11.79 6.20 2.79
CA TRP A 21 -11.62 6.86 4.09
C TRP A 21 -11.78 5.90 5.25
N TRP A 22 -12.72 4.95 5.18
CA TRP A 22 -12.88 3.96 6.23
C TRP A 22 -11.62 3.11 6.40
N THR A 23 -11.05 2.60 5.29
CA THR A 23 -9.82 1.79 5.34
C THR A 23 -8.64 2.63 5.83
N PHE A 24 -8.50 3.86 5.33
CA PHE A 24 -7.39 4.73 5.70
C PHE A 24 -7.39 5.05 7.21
N ILE A 25 -8.53 5.49 7.74
CA ILE A 25 -8.67 5.82 9.17
C ILE A 25 -8.44 4.58 10.03
N PHE A 26 -9.04 3.44 9.65
CA PHE A 26 -8.86 2.20 10.39
C PHE A 26 -7.38 1.77 10.40
N SER A 27 -6.67 1.88 9.28
CA SER A 27 -5.26 1.49 9.19
C SER A 27 -4.36 2.43 9.99
N ILE A 28 -4.66 3.73 10.03
CA ILE A 28 -3.97 4.71 10.90
C ILE A 28 -4.14 4.35 12.39
N ILE A 29 -5.35 3.97 12.80
CA ILE A 29 -5.58 3.53 14.18
C ILE A 29 -4.73 2.29 14.50
N ILE A 30 -4.68 1.30 13.60
CA ILE A 30 -3.87 0.10 13.79
C ILE A 30 -2.37 0.44 13.90
N LEU A 31 -1.85 1.33 13.06
CA LEU A 31 -0.46 1.78 13.17
C LEU A 31 -0.18 2.41 14.54
N ILE A 32 -1.05 3.30 15.02
CA ILE A 32 -0.89 3.93 16.34
C ILE A 32 -0.93 2.87 17.45
N VAL A 33 -1.82 1.89 17.35
CA VAL A 33 -1.89 0.76 18.30
C VAL A 33 -0.59 -0.04 18.28
N CYS A 34 -0.09 -0.45 17.10
CA CYS A 34 1.17 -1.18 16.96
C CYS A 34 2.34 -0.39 17.54
N PHE A 35 2.46 0.90 17.20
CA PHE A 35 3.50 1.77 17.73
C PHE A 35 3.41 1.88 19.26
N THR A 36 2.20 2.04 19.82
CA THR A 36 2.01 2.15 21.28
C THR A 36 2.35 0.84 21.99
N LEU A 37 2.02 -0.31 21.39
CA LEU A 37 2.37 -1.63 21.94
C LEU A 37 3.88 -1.86 22.01
N SER A 38 4.67 -1.21 21.15
CA SER A 38 6.13 -1.35 21.17
C SER A 38 6.77 -0.92 22.49
N PHE A 39 6.18 0.05 23.20
CA PHE A 39 6.66 0.49 24.52
C PHE A 39 6.50 -0.58 25.61
N PHE A 40 5.59 -1.54 25.43
CA PHE A 40 5.33 -2.63 26.37
C PHE A 40 6.03 -3.94 25.99
N MET A 41 6.39 -4.10 24.72
CA MET A 41 6.94 -5.34 24.17
C MET A 41 8.18 -5.07 23.30
N ALA A 42 9.12 -4.28 23.82
CA ALA A 42 10.30 -3.81 23.08
C ALA A 42 11.05 -4.95 22.36
N ASP A 43 11.43 -6.02 23.06
CA ASP A 43 12.18 -7.15 22.49
C ASP A 43 11.47 -7.81 21.30
N PHE A 44 10.13 -7.93 21.37
CA PHE A 44 9.34 -8.47 20.27
C PHE A 44 9.42 -7.56 19.04
N PHE A 45 9.25 -6.25 19.22
CA PHE A 45 9.27 -5.30 18.12
C PHE A 45 10.65 -5.15 17.48
N ILE A 46 11.72 -5.19 18.27
CA ILE A 46 13.10 -5.21 17.77
C ILE A 46 13.29 -6.44 16.87
N LYS A 47 12.98 -7.63 17.39
CA LYS A 47 13.11 -8.88 16.63
C LYS A 47 12.28 -8.89 15.35
N GLN A 48 11.05 -8.39 15.39
CA GLN A 48 10.20 -8.31 14.20
C GLN A 48 10.74 -7.30 13.19
N THR A 49 11.31 -6.19 13.63
CA THR A 49 11.91 -5.17 12.75
C THR A 49 13.15 -5.73 12.05
N GLU A 50 14.03 -6.42 12.79
CA GLU A 50 15.19 -7.11 12.22
C GLU A 50 14.77 -8.17 11.21
N ALA A 51 13.76 -8.99 11.52
CA ALA A 51 13.24 -10.01 10.61
C ALA A 51 12.65 -9.41 9.32
N ILE A 52 11.97 -8.26 9.41
CA ILE A 52 11.45 -7.54 8.23
C ILE A 52 12.63 -7.03 7.39
N ALA A 53 13.65 -6.43 8.02
CA ALA A 53 14.83 -5.94 7.32
C ALA A 53 15.59 -7.08 6.59
N GLU A 54 15.77 -8.22 7.27
CA GLU A 54 16.40 -9.40 6.69
C GLU A 54 15.60 -9.98 5.51
N SER A 55 14.27 -10.08 5.64
CA SER A 55 13.40 -10.53 4.55
C SER A 55 13.50 -9.60 3.33
N MET A 56 13.53 -8.29 3.53
CA MET A 56 13.66 -7.32 2.44
C MET A 56 15.03 -7.44 1.75
N ALA A 57 16.10 -7.65 2.51
CA ALA A 57 17.43 -7.87 1.96
C ALA A 57 17.49 -9.16 1.12
N ASN A 58 16.92 -10.26 1.63
CA ASN A 58 16.88 -11.55 0.96
C ASN A 58 16.04 -11.52 -0.33
N ASP A 59 14.86 -10.90 -0.29
CA ASP A 59 14.00 -10.74 -1.47
C ASP A 59 14.75 -10.05 -2.62
N ILE A 60 15.58 -9.05 -2.30
CA ILE A 60 16.34 -8.31 -3.32
C ILE A 60 17.55 -9.11 -3.81
N ALA A 61 18.24 -9.81 -2.90
CA ALA A 61 19.34 -10.71 -3.26
C ALA A 61 18.86 -11.84 -4.19
N GLU A 62 17.69 -12.43 -3.95
CA GLU A 62 17.13 -13.49 -4.79
C GLU A 62 16.75 -12.98 -6.20
N ILE A 63 16.24 -11.75 -6.31
CA ILE A 63 15.79 -11.21 -7.61
C ILE A 63 16.97 -10.99 -8.58
N ARG A 64 18.21 -10.75 -8.11
CA ARG A 64 19.34 -10.41 -9.02
C ARG A 64 20.72 -10.97 -8.67
N GLY A 65 20.89 -11.73 -7.58
CA GLY A 65 22.19 -12.23 -7.14
C GLY A 65 23.13 -11.14 -6.60
N LYS A 66 22.59 -9.99 -6.16
CA LYS A 66 23.32 -8.82 -5.64
C LYS A 66 22.55 -8.14 -4.51
N GLU A 67 23.27 -7.59 -3.54
CA GLU A 67 22.68 -6.79 -2.46
C GLU A 67 22.14 -5.44 -2.96
N ILE A 68 21.23 -4.82 -2.19
CA ILE A 68 20.60 -3.51 -2.51
C ILE A 68 21.65 -2.43 -2.76
N SER A 69 22.72 -2.44 -1.97
CA SER A 69 23.86 -1.53 -2.03
C SER A 69 24.63 -1.59 -3.36
N GLU A 70 24.45 -2.65 -4.15
CA GLU A 70 25.11 -2.84 -5.44
C GLU A 70 24.22 -2.49 -6.65
N LEU A 71 22.95 -2.13 -6.42
CA LEU A 71 22.02 -1.77 -7.49
C LEU A 71 22.19 -0.31 -7.90
N SER A 72 22.11 -0.05 -9.20
CA SER A 72 21.93 1.33 -9.67
C SER A 72 20.55 1.88 -9.27
N ASP A 73 20.44 3.19 -9.03
CA ASP A 73 19.17 3.86 -8.69
C ASP A 73 18.02 3.47 -9.63
N ILE A 74 18.31 3.29 -10.93
CA ILE A 74 17.33 2.87 -11.94
C ILE A 74 16.86 1.43 -11.71
N GLN A 75 17.75 0.52 -11.35
CA GLN A 75 17.38 -0.87 -11.06
C GLN A 75 16.53 -0.94 -9.79
N THR A 76 16.92 -0.21 -8.74
CA THR A 76 16.16 -0.07 -7.49
C THR A 76 14.76 0.47 -7.76
N PHE A 77 14.67 1.56 -8.52
CA PHE A 77 13.40 2.13 -8.98
C PHE A 77 12.49 1.09 -9.67
N LEU A 78 13.01 0.35 -10.64
CA LEU A 78 12.23 -0.63 -11.40
C LEU A 78 11.75 -1.79 -10.53
N VAL A 79 12.58 -2.26 -9.60
CA VAL A 79 12.23 -3.33 -8.66
C VAL A 79 11.09 -2.88 -7.73
N ILE A 80 11.23 -1.73 -7.10
CA ILE A 80 10.22 -1.15 -6.21
C ILE A 80 8.92 -0.94 -6.98
N PHE A 81 8.99 -0.28 -8.15
CA PHE A 81 7.82 0.01 -8.97
C PHE A 81 7.06 -1.25 -9.39
N TRP A 82 7.78 -2.28 -9.88
CA TRP A 82 7.14 -3.54 -10.27
C TRP A 82 6.54 -4.28 -9.09
N ASN A 83 7.21 -4.25 -7.94
CA ASN A 83 6.68 -4.84 -6.72
C ASN A 83 5.37 -4.17 -6.30
N ASN A 84 5.34 -2.84 -6.28
CA ASN A 84 4.16 -2.10 -5.84
C ASN A 84 3.00 -2.24 -6.82
N ILE A 85 3.27 -2.34 -8.13
CA ILE A 85 2.25 -2.73 -9.12
C ILE A 85 1.68 -4.11 -8.76
N LYS A 86 2.52 -5.13 -8.60
CA LYS A 86 2.04 -6.49 -8.26
C LYS A 86 1.19 -6.48 -6.99
N VAL A 87 1.65 -5.83 -5.94
CA VAL A 87 0.95 -5.71 -4.65
C VAL A 87 -0.42 -5.01 -4.83
N GLY A 88 -0.45 -3.88 -5.53
CA GLY A 88 -1.70 -3.18 -5.83
C GLY A 88 -2.66 -4.02 -6.67
N ALA A 89 -2.16 -4.75 -7.67
CA ALA A 89 -2.96 -5.61 -8.53
C ALA A 89 -3.55 -6.79 -7.75
N ILE A 90 -2.74 -7.47 -6.92
CA ILE A 90 -3.20 -8.54 -6.02
C ILE A 90 -4.29 -8.00 -5.10
N THR A 91 -4.09 -6.83 -4.51
CA THR A 91 -5.10 -6.18 -3.63
C THR A 91 -6.44 -5.96 -4.35
N VAL A 92 -6.41 -5.53 -5.62
CA VAL A 92 -7.63 -5.40 -6.43
C VAL A 92 -8.26 -6.77 -6.72
N LEU A 93 -7.45 -7.76 -7.09
CA LEU A 93 -7.90 -9.11 -7.43
C LEU A 93 -8.49 -9.87 -6.23
N LEU A 94 -8.03 -9.61 -5.00
CA LEU A 94 -8.66 -10.10 -3.78
C LEU A 94 -10.13 -9.67 -3.67
N GLY A 95 -10.50 -8.58 -4.35
CA GLY A 95 -11.90 -8.16 -4.46
C GLY A 95 -12.79 -9.19 -5.15
N ILE A 96 -12.24 -10.10 -5.95
CA ILE A 96 -12.99 -11.16 -6.63
C ILE A 96 -13.49 -12.22 -5.64
N ILE A 97 -12.70 -12.48 -4.60
CA ILE A 97 -13.04 -13.47 -3.58
C ILE A 97 -14.24 -12.95 -2.78
N PRO A 98 -15.33 -13.72 -2.64
CA PRO A 98 -16.56 -13.27 -2.00
C PRO A 98 -16.47 -13.32 -0.47
N LEU A 99 -15.41 -12.72 0.09
CA LEU A 99 -15.21 -12.54 1.53
C LEU A 99 -15.30 -11.06 1.87
N TYR A 100 -16.13 -10.71 2.85
CA TYR A 100 -16.44 -9.32 3.19
C TYR A 100 -15.18 -8.50 3.54
N ARG A 101 -14.93 -7.44 2.77
CA ARG A 101 -13.82 -6.49 2.96
C ARG A 101 -12.42 -7.12 2.96
N LEU A 102 -12.24 -8.26 2.29
CA LEU A 102 -10.94 -8.90 2.15
C LEU A 102 -9.83 -7.95 1.64
N PRO A 103 -10.05 -7.07 0.64
CA PRO A 103 -9.01 -6.13 0.19
C PRO A 103 -8.53 -5.17 1.29
N SER A 104 -9.41 -4.76 2.22
CA SER A 104 -9.04 -3.85 3.31
C SER A 104 -8.05 -4.48 4.29
N PHE A 105 -8.10 -5.80 4.47
CA PHE A 105 -7.15 -6.50 5.34
C PHE A 105 -5.70 -6.34 4.86
N PHE A 106 -5.47 -6.35 3.55
CA PHE A 106 -4.14 -6.20 2.98
C PHE A 106 -3.53 -4.81 3.28
N MET A 107 -4.36 -3.77 3.31
CA MET A 107 -3.91 -2.42 3.72
C MET A 107 -3.50 -2.38 5.19
N VAL A 108 -4.27 -3.05 6.04
CA VAL A 108 -4.01 -3.09 7.47
C VAL A 108 -2.67 -3.75 7.74
N LEU A 109 -2.33 -4.82 7.02
CA LEU A 109 -1.01 -5.45 7.12
C LEU A 109 0.13 -4.46 6.82
N GLN A 110 0.00 -3.61 5.80
CA GLN A 110 1.01 -2.60 5.49
C GLN A 110 1.20 -1.60 6.64
N PHE A 111 0.11 -1.14 7.25
CA PHE A 111 0.17 -0.24 8.41
C PHE A 111 0.70 -0.92 9.68
N ILE A 112 0.46 -2.23 9.84
CA ILE A 112 1.08 -3.03 10.91
C ILE A 112 2.60 -3.06 10.71
N VAL A 113 3.09 -3.36 9.50
CA VAL A 113 4.53 -3.38 9.20
C VAL A 113 5.16 -2.02 9.52
N ILE A 114 4.54 -0.91 9.10
CA ILE A 114 5.02 0.44 9.40
C ILE A 114 5.06 0.69 10.92
N GLY A 115 4.00 0.33 11.64
CA GLY A 115 3.94 0.47 13.10
C GLY A 115 4.96 -0.39 13.84
N VAL A 116 5.24 -1.60 13.33
CA VAL A 116 6.27 -2.50 13.86
C VAL A 116 7.65 -1.91 13.65
N VAL A 117 7.98 -1.48 12.42
CA VAL A 117 9.30 -0.92 12.10
C VAL A 117 9.58 0.34 12.93
N PHE A 118 8.64 1.30 12.99
CA PHE A 118 8.85 2.49 13.82
C PHE A 118 8.88 2.19 15.32
N GLY A 119 8.08 1.23 15.79
CA GLY A 119 8.12 0.77 17.17
C GLY A 119 9.47 0.13 17.53
N GLY A 120 9.99 -0.73 16.67
CA GLY A 120 11.31 -1.35 16.84
C GLY A 120 12.44 -0.34 16.80
N LEU A 121 12.44 0.59 15.83
CA LEU A 121 13.40 1.69 15.77
C LEU A 121 13.39 2.53 17.05
N SER A 122 12.20 2.84 17.57
CA SER A 122 12.05 3.54 18.85
C SER A 122 12.66 2.74 20.01
N ALA A 123 12.41 1.43 20.05
CA ALA A 123 12.91 0.54 21.10
C ALA A 123 14.44 0.37 21.06
N MET A 124 15.05 0.46 19.87
CA MET A 124 16.50 0.48 19.65
C MET A 124 17.14 1.84 19.97
N GLY A 125 16.35 2.86 20.30
CA GLY A 125 16.86 4.21 20.62
C GLY A 125 17.10 5.10 19.40
N HIS A 126 16.66 4.71 18.21
CA HIS A 126 16.74 5.56 17.02
C HIS A 126 15.69 6.68 17.04
N SER A 127 16.01 7.80 16.39
CA SER A 127 15.06 8.90 16.21
C SER A 127 13.95 8.52 15.24
N VAL A 128 12.77 8.16 15.77
CA VAL A 128 11.56 7.87 14.99
C VAL A 128 11.18 9.05 14.10
N LEU A 129 11.37 10.29 14.59
CA LEU A 129 11.05 11.50 13.84
C LEU A 129 11.93 11.63 12.59
N ASN A 130 13.24 11.38 12.72
CA ASN A 130 14.14 11.42 11.57
C ASN A 130 13.80 10.32 10.58
N ALA A 131 13.57 9.10 11.06
CA ALA A 131 13.20 7.98 10.20
C ALA A 131 11.89 8.24 9.45
N PHE A 132 10.92 8.85 10.14
CA PHE A 132 9.66 9.25 9.51
C PHE A 132 9.88 10.33 8.44
N VAL A 133 10.59 11.41 8.74
CA VAL A 133 10.72 12.56 7.84
C VAL A 133 11.61 12.26 6.62
N PHE A 134 12.74 11.60 6.85
CA PHE A 134 13.76 11.42 5.81
C PHE A 134 13.61 10.11 5.04
N SER A 135 13.14 9.05 5.71
CA SER A 135 13.12 7.71 5.12
C SER A 135 11.73 7.20 4.78
N PHE A 136 10.64 7.82 5.26
CA PHE A 136 9.28 7.34 5.00
C PHE A 136 8.41 8.36 4.28
N LEU A 137 8.26 9.56 4.86
CA LEU A 137 7.32 10.59 4.41
C LEU A 137 7.41 10.94 2.91
N PRO A 138 8.59 11.08 2.28
CA PRO A 138 8.67 11.58 0.90
C PRO A 138 7.93 10.71 -0.11
N HIS A 139 8.07 9.38 -0.02
CA HIS A 139 7.41 8.45 -0.94
C HIS A 139 6.10 7.90 -0.37
N ALA A 140 6.02 7.67 0.96
CA ALA A 140 4.92 6.93 1.58
C ALA A 140 3.57 7.62 1.43
N ILE A 141 3.48 8.95 1.41
CA ILE A 141 2.20 9.65 1.20
C ILE A 141 1.57 9.22 -0.15
N ILE A 142 2.39 9.17 -1.20
CA ILE A 142 1.95 8.87 -2.56
C ILE A 142 1.64 7.38 -2.69
N GLU A 143 2.51 6.53 -2.16
CA GLU A 143 2.34 5.09 -2.18
C GLU A 143 1.08 4.65 -1.40
N LEU A 144 0.94 5.09 -0.15
CA LEU A 144 -0.22 4.75 0.67
C LEU A 144 -1.51 5.22 0.02
N THR A 145 -1.51 6.39 -0.63
CA THR A 145 -2.67 6.86 -1.40
C THR A 145 -3.02 5.88 -2.52
N ALA A 146 -2.03 5.39 -3.27
CA ALA A 146 -2.23 4.42 -4.34
C ALA A 146 -2.74 3.06 -3.82
N PHE A 147 -2.23 2.60 -2.68
CA PHE A 147 -2.67 1.35 -2.07
C PHE A 147 -4.09 1.45 -1.47
N VAL A 148 -4.43 2.52 -0.75
CA VAL A 148 -5.83 2.72 -0.28
C VAL A 148 -6.77 2.82 -1.48
N TYR A 149 -6.34 3.44 -2.58
CA TYR A 149 -7.14 3.47 -3.80
C TYR A 149 -7.33 2.08 -4.41
N SER A 150 -6.27 1.25 -4.43
CA SER A 150 -6.35 -0.16 -4.86
C SER A 150 -7.34 -0.96 -4.01
N VAL A 151 -7.32 -0.75 -2.70
CA VAL A 151 -8.30 -1.35 -1.76
C VAL A 151 -9.71 -0.88 -2.06
N ALA A 152 -9.91 0.40 -2.38
CA ALA A 152 -11.23 0.94 -2.70
C ALA A 152 -11.78 0.33 -4.01
N ILE A 153 -10.92 0.13 -5.02
CA ILE A 153 -11.27 -0.61 -6.24
C ILE A 153 -11.62 -2.06 -5.90
N GLY A 154 -10.77 -2.76 -5.15
CA GLY A 154 -11.01 -4.16 -4.74
C GLY A 154 -12.30 -4.31 -3.94
N SER A 155 -12.56 -3.40 -2.99
CA SER A 155 -13.76 -3.39 -2.16
C SER A 155 -15.04 -3.12 -2.97
N PHE A 156 -14.93 -2.30 -4.01
CA PHE A 156 -16.02 -2.09 -4.97
C PHE A 156 -16.34 -3.37 -5.75
N ILE A 157 -15.32 -4.10 -6.21
CA ILE A 157 -15.50 -5.41 -6.86
C ILE A 157 -16.15 -6.39 -5.88
N ASN A 158 -15.60 -6.49 -4.67
CA ASN A 158 -16.05 -7.38 -3.60
C ASN A 158 -17.53 -7.18 -3.25
N ARG A 159 -17.94 -5.93 -3.03
CA ARG A 159 -19.33 -5.60 -2.72
C ARG A 159 -20.28 -6.01 -3.85
N ASN A 160 -19.89 -5.79 -5.11
CA ASN A 160 -20.72 -6.17 -6.26
C ASN A 160 -20.85 -7.69 -6.41
N ILE A 161 -19.76 -8.43 -6.17
CA ILE A 161 -19.77 -9.90 -6.21
C ILE A 161 -20.61 -10.48 -5.08
N LEU A 162 -20.41 -10.01 -3.84
CA LEU A 162 -21.21 -10.40 -2.68
C LEU A 162 -22.70 -10.16 -2.90
N THR A 163 -23.06 -9.00 -3.46
CA THR A 163 -24.47 -8.66 -3.76
C THR A 163 -25.07 -9.63 -4.79
N LYS A 164 -24.30 -10.03 -5.80
CA LYS A 164 -24.75 -10.99 -6.82
C LYS A 164 -24.90 -12.41 -6.29
N ILE A 165 -23.95 -12.87 -5.47
CA ILE A 165 -23.92 -14.24 -4.95
C ILE A 165 -24.96 -14.42 -3.84
N PHE A 166 -24.94 -13.54 -2.83
CA PHE A 166 -25.69 -13.77 -1.59
C PHE A 166 -27.04 -13.05 -1.52
N PHE A 167 -27.21 -11.91 -2.20
CA PHE A 167 -28.36 -11.03 -1.93
C PHE A 167 -29.45 -11.07 -3.02
N ARG A 168 -29.30 -11.83 -4.11
CA ARG A 168 -30.26 -11.95 -5.25
C ARG A 168 -30.79 -10.60 -5.84
N LYS A 169 -30.31 -9.45 -5.37
CA LYS A 169 -30.64 -8.09 -5.84
C LYS A 169 -29.79 -7.73 -7.06
N LYS A 170 -29.96 -8.48 -8.16
CA LYS A 170 -29.19 -8.29 -9.40
C LYS A 170 -29.31 -6.86 -9.96
N LYS A 171 -30.45 -6.19 -9.77
CA LYS A 171 -30.68 -4.79 -10.22
C LYS A 171 -29.78 -3.76 -9.55
N ASP A 172 -29.30 -4.02 -8.32
CA ASP A 172 -28.46 -3.08 -7.57
C ASP A 172 -26.96 -3.30 -7.81
N SER A 173 -26.60 -4.27 -8.65
CA SER A 173 -25.21 -4.64 -8.96
C SER A 173 -24.80 -4.22 -10.37
N GLU A 174 -23.60 -3.67 -10.52
CA GLU A 174 -23.09 -3.25 -11.83
C GLU A 174 -22.84 -4.48 -12.73
N PRO A 175 -23.07 -4.39 -14.06
CA PRO A 175 -22.69 -5.43 -15.00
C PRO A 175 -21.20 -5.78 -14.89
N ILE A 176 -20.84 -7.07 -14.96
CA ILE A 176 -19.45 -7.53 -14.70
C ILE A 176 -18.45 -6.84 -15.65
N GLY A 177 -18.79 -6.71 -16.94
CA GLY A 177 -17.91 -6.01 -17.89
C GLY A 177 -17.70 -4.53 -17.56
N LYS A 178 -18.74 -3.84 -17.07
CA LYS A 178 -18.63 -2.43 -16.64
C LYS A 178 -17.82 -2.30 -15.35
N LEU A 179 -18.01 -3.21 -14.40
CA LEU A 179 -17.25 -3.33 -13.16
C LEU A 179 -15.75 -3.47 -13.45
N LEU A 180 -15.37 -4.48 -14.25
CA LEU A 180 -13.98 -4.75 -14.58
C LEU A 180 -13.35 -3.61 -15.39
N LYS A 181 -14.06 -3.07 -16.37
CA LYS A 181 -13.57 -1.94 -17.18
C LYS A 181 -13.32 -0.70 -16.33
N GLN A 182 -14.22 -0.40 -15.38
CA GLN A 182 -14.04 0.72 -14.47
C GLN A 182 -12.85 0.50 -13.55
N SER A 183 -12.79 -0.66 -12.88
CA SER A 183 -11.69 -1.00 -11.98
C SER A 183 -10.32 -0.98 -12.66
N LEU A 184 -10.21 -1.59 -13.85
CA LEU A 184 -8.97 -1.60 -14.63
C LEU A 184 -8.56 -0.19 -15.05
N ARG A 185 -9.52 0.62 -15.49
CA ARG A 185 -9.26 2.00 -15.87
C ARG A 185 -8.76 2.82 -14.68
N SER A 186 -9.40 2.74 -13.53
CA SER A 186 -8.97 3.47 -12.33
C SER A 186 -7.60 2.99 -11.85
N TYR A 187 -7.32 1.69 -11.93
CA TYR A 187 -6.00 1.15 -11.60
C TYR A 187 -4.90 1.69 -12.54
N ILE A 188 -5.13 1.67 -13.87
CA ILE A 188 -4.15 2.14 -14.85
C ILE A 188 -3.93 3.66 -14.79
N PHE A 189 -4.99 4.46 -14.64
CA PHE A 189 -4.89 5.92 -14.75
C PHE A 189 -4.72 6.65 -13.42
N VAL A 190 -4.91 5.98 -12.29
CA VAL A 190 -4.72 6.57 -10.95
C VAL A 190 -3.65 5.83 -10.17
N VAL A 191 -3.78 4.51 -9.99
CA VAL A 191 -2.85 3.75 -9.13
C VAL A 191 -1.45 3.67 -9.74
N ILE A 192 -1.31 3.22 -10.99
CA ILE A 192 0.01 3.05 -11.61
C ILE A 192 0.82 4.37 -11.64
N PRO A 193 0.25 5.53 -12.05
CA PRO A 193 0.99 6.79 -12.02
C PRO A 193 1.44 7.21 -10.62
N LEU A 194 0.60 6.99 -9.60
CA LEU A 194 0.98 7.29 -8.21
C LEU A 194 2.14 6.39 -7.76
N LEU A 195 2.06 5.08 -8.05
CA LEU A 195 3.13 4.14 -7.71
C LEU A 195 4.44 4.45 -8.44
N PHE A 196 4.37 4.91 -9.69
CA PHE A 196 5.54 5.34 -10.44
C PHE A 196 6.23 6.52 -9.74
N ILE A 197 5.45 7.54 -9.35
CA ILE A 197 5.99 8.72 -8.65
C ILE A 197 6.56 8.30 -7.29
N ALA A 198 5.86 7.45 -6.53
CA ALA A 198 6.32 6.98 -5.24
C ALA A 198 7.66 6.23 -5.35
N ALA A 199 7.77 5.24 -6.23
CA ALA A 199 8.99 4.49 -6.45
C ALA A 199 10.15 5.37 -6.93
N PHE A 200 9.86 6.39 -7.75
CA PHE A 200 10.86 7.35 -8.20
C PHE A 200 11.40 8.18 -7.03
N ILE A 201 10.51 8.69 -6.17
CA ILE A 201 10.93 9.43 -4.97
C ILE A 201 11.74 8.51 -4.05
N GLU A 202 11.30 7.26 -3.88
CA GLU A 202 11.97 6.31 -3.00
C GLU A 202 13.42 6.04 -3.45
N ALA A 203 13.59 5.64 -4.71
CA ALA A 203 14.90 5.24 -5.25
C ALA A 203 15.89 6.41 -5.42
N PHE A 204 15.41 7.62 -5.76
CA PHE A 204 16.31 8.74 -6.09
C PHE A 204 16.43 9.79 -4.97
N ILE A 205 15.46 9.88 -4.07
CA ILE A 205 15.40 10.93 -3.03
C ILE A 205 15.48 10.27 -1.65
N THR A 206 14.56 9.37 -1.32
CA THR A 206 14.47 8.78 0.02
C THR A 206 15.73 7.98 0.37
N SER A 207 16.25 7.14 -0.54
CA SER A 207 17.48 6.38 -0.28
C SER A 207 18.64 7.30 0.13
N ARG A 208 18.85 8.41 -0.58
CA ARG A 208 19.92 9.38 -0.30
C ARG A 208 19.69 10.17 1.00
N LEU A 209 18.44 10.53 1.29
CA LEU A 209 18.09 11.20 2.55
C LEU A 209 18.33 10.28 3.74
N SER A 210 17.96 9.00 3.61
CA SER A 210 18.17 8.00 4.66
C SER A 210 19.66 7.81 4.96
N GLU A 211 20.50 7.67 3.94
CA GLU A 211 21.97 7.53 4.11
C GLU A 211 22.63 8.75 4.77
N THR A 212 22.04 9.93 4.61
CA THR A 212 22.64 11.18 5.12
C THR A 212 22.20 11.51 6.56
N PHE A 213 20.98 11.13 6.96
CA PHE A 213 20.33 11.61 8.17
C PHE A 213 19.99 10.53 9.21
N LEU A 214 20.18 9.24 8.89
CA LEU A 214 20.03 8.11 9.82
C LEU A 214 21.38 7.41 10.05
#